data_AF-A0A0W0UU19-F1
#
_entry.id   AF-A0A0W0UU19-F1
#
_cell.length_a   1.000
_cell.length_b   1.000
_cell.length_c   1.000
_cell.angle_alpha   90.00
_cell.angle_beta   90.00
_cell.angle_gamma   90.00
#
_symmetry.space_group_name_H-M   'P 1'
#
loop_
_entity.id
_entity.type
_entity.pdbx_description
1 polymer ?
#
loop_
_entity_poly.entity_id
_entity_poly.type
_entity_poly.pdbx_seq_one_letter_code
_entity_poly.pdbx_strand_id
1 'polypeptide(L)'
;MKDPLMALEESLAYMFELQTTRNTGKYIHPSVQKLKQALENYKNGPSLSLRELTAAVKQALPIIENYVDGYVVKLKMEALAQANGSYITWDLPSTRGRGYPYFQFTIFTPRPRNDFISWISARAGIEFASLGPEKQVAIILDQIKEIEFMTKLAEYLLKKPYFLCNLTLTSPDVFMKIISTRLGFQLENRDVAKAIVYHCDAMIDGIEDSLEGINDYFDVLNLHLAWTLRSIDKLLNDPFSKTELEKKEIFQNYHDLTNRHASQPQYLR
;
A
#
# COMPACT_ATOMS: atom_id res chain seq x y z
N MET A 1 22.23 13.03 -18.84
CA MET A 1 21.48 11.78 -18.58
C MET A 1 22.50 10.71 -18.26
N LYS A 2 22.45 10.06 -17.10
CA LYS A 2 23.33 8.92 -16.81
C LYS A 2 22.94 7.76 -17.74
N ASP A 3 23.93 7.02 -18.20
CA ASP A 3 23.73 5.78 -18.96
C ASP A 3 22.82 4.82 -18.16
N PRO A 4 21.67 4.37 -18.70
CA PRO A 4 20.75 3.47 -18.01
C PRO A 4 21.41 2.19 -17.50
N LEU A 5 22.45 1.69 -18.19
CA LEU A 5 23.19 0.51 -17.75
C LEU A 5 24.04 0.82 -16.51
N MET A 6 24.76 1.94 -16.52
CA MET A 6 25.56 2.40 -15.39
C MET A 6 24.68 2.67 -14.15
N ALA A 7 23.49 3.24 -14.36
CA ALA A 7 22.53 3.45 -13.28
C ALA A 7 22.04 2.12 -12.67
N LEU A 8 21.83 1.08 -13.48
CA LEU A 8 21.46 -0.26 -13.01
C LEU A 8 22.59 -0.91 -12.20
N GLU A 9 23.83 -0.81 -12.67
CA GLU A 9 25.02 -1.30 -11.96
C GLU A 9 25.19 -0.60 -10.61
N GLU A 10 25.03 0.73 -10.54
CA GLU A 10 25.08 1.49 -9.28
C GLU A 10 24.06 0.99 -8.25
N SER A 11 22.83 0.63 -8.67
CA SER A 11 21.83 0.06 -7.74
C SER A 11 22.18 -1.34 -7.24
N LEU A 12 22.88 -2.15 -8.04
CA LEU A 12 23.17 -3.53 -7.72
C LEU A 12 24.54 -3.69 -7.03
N ALA A 13 25.39 -2.67 -7.06
CA ALA A 13 26.74 -2.67 -6.49
C ALA A 13 26.74 -3.10 -5.02
N TYR A 14 25.87 -2.52 -4.20
CA TYR A 14 25.75 -2.86 -2.77
C TYR A 14 25.42 -4.34 -2.53
N MET A 15 24.49 -4.90 -3.32
CA MET A 15 24.13 -6.31 -3.24
C MET A 15 25.32 -7.20 -3.64
N PHE A 16 26.04 -6.85 -4.71
CA PHE A 16 27.20 -7.62 -5.15
C PHE A 16 28.30 -7.63 -4.09
N GLU A 17 28.62 -6.50 -3.48
CA GLU A 17 29.61 -6.41 -2.41
C GLU A 17 29.27 -7.34 -1.23
N LEU A 18 28.03 -7.31 -0.76
CA LEU A 18 27.58 -8.17 0.36
C LEU A 18 27.54 -9.67 0.01
N GLN A 19 27.29 -10.01 -1.25
CA GLN A 19 27.24 -11.40 -1.72
C GLN A 19 28.61 -11.95 -2.13
N THR A 20 29.67 -11.13 -2.21
CA THR A 20 31.01 -11.62 -2.55
C THR A 20 31.60 -12.45 -1.43
N THR A 21 31.92 -13.70 -1.72
CA THR A 21 32.67 -14.55 -0.80
C THR A 21 34.15 -14.17 -0.90
N ARG A 22 34.73 -13.60 0.18
CA ARG A 22 36.09 -13.03 0.21
C ARG A 22 37.22 -13.96 -0.28
N ASN A 23 36.99 -15.28 -0.30
CA ASN A 23 38.04 -16.27 -0.57
C ASN A 23 37.96 -16.94 -1.96
N THR A 24 36.88 -16.76 -2.73
CA THR A 24 36.68 -17.49 -4.00
C THR A 24 36.24 -16.61 -5.17
N GLY A 25 35.94 -15.32 -4.94
CA GLY A 25 35.40 -14.43 -5.97
C GLY A 25 34.03 -14.85 -6.52
N LYS A 26 33.38 -15.82 -5.86
CA LYS A 26 32.05 -16.34 -6.21
C LYS A 26 30.98 -15.73 -5.30
N TYR A 27 29.80 -15.54 -5.87
CA TYR A 27 28.64 -15.05 -5.13
C TYR A 27 27.97 -16.18 -4.36
N ILE A 28 27.45 -15.88 -3.17
CA ILE A 28 26.77 -16.86 -2.30
C ILE A 28 25.59 -17.52 -3.02
N HIS A 29 24.80 -16.73 -3.77
CA HIS A 29 23.66 -17.26 -4.50
C HIS A 29 23.94 -17.42 -6.02
N PRO A 30 23.62 -18.58 -6.64
CA PRO A 30 23.87 -18.83 -8.06
C PRO A 30 23.13 -17.85 -9.00
N SER A 31 21.95 -17.37 -8.61
CA SER A 31 21.21 -16.34 -9.36
C SER A 31 21.95 -15.00 -9.42
N VAL A 32 22.67 -14.61 -8.36
CA VAL A 32 23.47 -13.37 -8.33
C VAL A 32 24.72 -13.53 -9.19
N GLN A 33 25.32 -14.72 -9.21
CA GLN A 33 26.40 -15.04 -10.13
C GLN A 33 25.95 -14.97 -11.60
N LYS A 34 24.79 -15.53 -11.93
CA LYS A 34 24.19 -15.43 -13.28
C LYS A 34 23.87 -13.99 -13.66
N LEU A 35 23.38 -13.18 -12.73
CA LEU A 35 23.13 -11.76 -12.94
C LEU A 35 24.42 -10.99 -13.26
N LYS A 36 25.50 -11.24 -12.51
CA LYS A 36 26.79 -10.61 -12.79
C LYS A 36 27.33 -11.01 -14.16
N GLN A 37 27.23 -12.29 -14.52
CA GLN A 37 27.61 -12.77 -15.86
C GLN A 37 26.76 -12.14 -16.96
N ALA A 38 25.45 -12.00 -16.76
CA ALA A 38 24.56 -11.37 -17.72
C ALA A 38 24.89 -9.87 -17.92
N LEU A 39 25.25 -9.16 -16.85
CA LEU A 39 25.72 -7.76 -16.94
C LEU A 39 27.02 -7.64 -17.73
N GLU A 40 28.02 -8.47 -17.43
CA GLU A 40 29.30 -8.46 -18.15
C GLU A 40 29.15 -8.87 -19.62
N ASN A 41 28.27 -9.84 -19.91
CA ASN A 41 27.97 -10.26 -21.27
C ASN A 41 27.21 -9.17 -22.05
N TYR A 42 26.30 -8.45 -21.40
CA TYR A 42 25.61 -7.31 -22.00
C TYR A 42 26.57 -6.15 -22.32
N LYS A 43 27.63 -5.98 -21.50
CA LYS A 43 28.67 -4.96 -21.69
C LYS A 43 29.70 -5.30 -22.76
N ASN A 44 30.11 -6.57 -22.86
CA ASN A 44 31.27 -6.99 -23.68
C ASN A 44 30.90 -7.88 -24.89
N GLY A 45 29.66 -8.33 -25.01
CA GLY A 45 29.23 -9.30 -26.03
C GLY A 45 28.69 -8.65 -27.32
N PRO A 46 28.88 -9.28 -28.48
CA PRO A 46 28.21 -8.86 -29.70
C PRO A 46 26.74 -9.28 -29.60
N SER A 47 25.82 -8.31 -29.71
CA SER A 47 24.35 -8.43 -29.67
C SER A 47 23.70 -8.64 -28.29
N LEU A 48 23.37 -7.50 -27.65
CA LEU A 48 22.04 -7.16 -27.11
C LEU A 48 21.10 -8.33 -26.73
N SER A 49 21.51 -9.22 -25.83
CA SER A 49 20.54 -10.07 -25.17
C SER A 49 19.99 -9.34 -23.94
N LEU A 50 19.39 -8.16 -24.16
CA LEU A 50 18.53 -7.49 -23.15
C LEU A 50 17.58 -8.52 -22.51
N ARG A 51 17.10 -9.48 -23.31
CA ARG A 51 16.34 -10.65 -22.87
C ARG A 51 17.04 -11.51 -21.80
N GLU A 52 18.33 -11.80 -21.95
CA GLU A 52 19.10 -12.58 -20.98
C GLU A 52 19.36 -11.78 -19.70
N LEU A 53 19.63 -10.47 -19.84
CA LEU A 53 19.75 -9.57 -18.69
C LEU A 53 18.42 -9.47 -17.94
N THR A 54 17.30 -9.26 -18.64
CA THR A 54 15.95 -9.26 -18.05
C THR A 54 15.64 -10.58 -17.37
N ALA A 55 15.98 -11.72 -17.97
CA ALA A 55 15.77 -13.04 -17.37
C ALA A 55 16.62 -13.22 -16.10
N ALA A 56 17.87 -12.80 -16.11
CA ALA A 56 18.77 -12.89 -14.96
C ALA A 56 18.32 -11.97 -13.81
N VAL A 57 17.89 -10.74 -14.12
CA VAL A 57 17.30 -9.82 -13.13
C VAL A 57 16.03 -10.42 -12.55
N LYS A 58 15.10 -10.92 -13.37
CA LYS A 58 13.87 -11.58 -12.89
C LYS A 58 14.15 -12.76 -11.97
N GLN A 59 15.15 -13.58 -12.29
CA GLN A 59 15.55 -14.72 -11.47
C GLN A 59 16.22 -14.31 -10.15
N ALA A 60 16.90 -13.15 -10.13
CA ALA A 60 17.57 -12.61 -8.96
C ALA A 60 16.69 -11.68 -8.11
N LEU A 61 15.53 -11.22 -8.61
CA LEU A 61 14.63 -10.28 -7.92
C LEU A 61 14.33 -10.65 -6.47
N PRO A 62 13.94 -11.90 -6.14
CA PRO A 62 13.64 -12.28 -4.75
C PRO A 62 14.84 -12.14 -3.79
N ILE A 63 16.05 -12.16 -4.34
CA ILE A 63 17.28 -11.99 -3.56
C ILE A 63 17.65 -10.52 -3.51
N ILE A 64 17.53 -9.81 -4.64
CA ILE A 64 17.75 -8.35 -4.74
C ILE A 64 16.88 -7.63 -3.70
N GLU A 65 15.61 -8.00 -3.58
CA GLU A 65 14.65 -7.40 -2.64
C GLU A 65 15.08 -7.51 -1.16
N ASN A 66 15.99 -8.43 -0.81
CA ASN A 66 16.55 -8.52 0.54
C ASN A 66 17.66 -7.49 0.83
N TYR A 67 18.18 -6.81 -0.20
CA TYR A 67 19.33 -5.90 -0.08
C TYR A 67 19.06 -4.50 -0.65
N VAL A 68 18.20 -4.41 -1.66
CA VAL A 68 17.90 -3.19 -2.41
C VAL A 68 16.42 -3.19 -2.77
N ASP A 69 15.80 -2.02 -2.83
CA ASP A 69 14.41 -1.90 -3.29
C ASP A 69 14.23 -2.45 -4.71
N GLY A 70 13.50 -3.56 -4.82
CA GLY A 70 13.20 -4.23 -6.09
C GLY A 70 12.43 -3.35 -7.06
N TYR A 71 11.68 -2.36 -6.57
CA TYR A 71 11.00 -1.37 -7.41
C TYR A 71 11.99 -0.48 -8.16
N VAL A 72 13.04 -0.01 -7.49
CA VAL A 72 14.09 0.82 -8.11
C VAL A 72 14.82 0.05 -9.21
N VAL A 73 15.09 -1.24 -8.98
CA VAL A 73 15.74 -2.10 -9.98
C VAL A 73 14.83 -2.35 -11.18
N LYS A 74 13.53 -2.56 -10.96
CA LYS A 74 12.54 -2.69 -12.05
C LYS A 74 12.48 -1.43 -12.90
N LEU A 75 12.39 -0.25 -12.28
CA LEU A 75 12.31 1.03 -12.96
C LEU A 75 13.56 1.33 -13.81
N LYS A 76 14.75 1.02 -13.29
CA LYS A 76 16.01 1.17 -14.04
C LYS A 76 16.11 0.20 -15.22
N MET A 77 15.65 -1.03 -15.03
CA MET A 77 15.64 -2.04 -16.09
C MET A 77 14.60 -1.72 -17.17
N GLU A 78 13.46 -1.12 -16.81
CA GLU A 78 12.48 -0.58 -17.76
C GLU A 78 13.05 0.57 -18.57
N ALA A 79 13.78 1.50 -17.94
CA ALA A 79 14.47 2.58 -18.64
C ALA A 79 15.51 2.04 -19.64
N LEU A 80 16.27 1.00 -19.25
CA LEU A 80 17.22 0.31 -20.13
C LEU A 80 16.51 -0.39 -21.30
N ALA A 81 15.33 -0.99 -21.06
CA ALA A 81 14.56 -1.61 -22.13
C ALA A 81 13.98 -0.58 -23.11
N GLN A 82 13.45 0.53 -22.61
CA GLN A 82 12.93 1.63 -23.43
C GLN A 82 14.03 2.23 -24.32
N ALA A 83 15.25 2.39 -23.79
CA ALA A 83 16.40 2.85 -24.57
C ALA A 83 16.75 1.90 -25.73
N ASN A 84 16.42 0.62 -25.61
CA ASN A 84 16.60 -0.41 -26.65
C ASN A 84 15.32 -0.66 -27.48
N GLY A 85 14.30 0.20 -27.38
CA GLY A 85 13.03 0.06 -28.10
C GLY A 85 12.18 -1.14 -27.66
N SER A 86 12.43 -1.67 -26.46
CA SER A 86 11.72 -2.82 -25.89
C SER A 86 10.97 -2.44 -24.61
N TYR A 87 10.00 -3.24 -24.21
CA TYR A 87 9.33 -3.13 -22.91
C TYR A 87 9.46 -4.44 -22.14
N ILE A 88 9.51 -4.35 -20.81
CA ILE A 88 9.63 -5.52 -19.94
C ILE A 88 8.27 -5.76 -19.30
N THR A 89 7.64 -6.88 -19.66
CA THR A 89 6.53 -7.41 -18.87
C THR A 89 7.15 -8.13 -17.67
N TRP A 90 6.98 -7.62 -16.45
CA TRP A 90 7.54 -8.25 -15.24
C TRP A 90 6.85 -9.55 -14.84
N ASP A 91 5.66 -9.80 -15.38
CA ASP A 91 4.96 -11.06 -15.22
C ASP A 91 5.82 -12.21 -15.77
N LEU A 92 5.94 -13.28 -14.99
CA LEU A 92 6.66 -14.47 -15.43
C LEU A 92 5.85 -15.13 -16.56
N PRO A 93 6.45 -15.41 -17.73
CA PRO A 93 5.88 -16.44 -18.59
C PRO A 93 5.94 -17.74 -17.78
N SER A 94 4.76 -18.32 -17.52
CA SER A 94 4.59 -19.57 -16.79
C SER A 94 5.30 -20.70 -17.55
N THR A 95 6.60 -20.86 -17.32
CA THR A 95 7.36 -22.02 -17.77
C THR A 95 6.96 -23.17 -16.86
N ARG A 96 6.06 -24.02 -17.36
CA ARG A 96 5.74 -25.34 -16.79
C ARG A 96 7.04 -26.15 -16.69
N GLY A 97 7.69 -26.09 -15.54
CA GLY A 97 8.88 -26.87 -15.23
C GLY A 97 8.51 -28.30 -14.83
N ARG A 98 8.93 -29.27 -15.65
CA ARG A 98 9.04 -30.68 -15.24
C ARG A 98 10.06 -30.81 -14.11
N GLY A 99 9.67 -31.53 -13.06
CA GLY A 99 10.58 -32.27 -12.17
C GLY A 99 10.97 -31.59 -10.87
N TYR A 100 10.28 -31.92 -9.78
CA TYR A 100 10.85 -32.41 -8.50
C TYR A 100 9.68 -32.90 -7.59
N PRO A 101 9.70 -34.09 -6.98
CA PRO A 101 8.48 -34.72 -6.46
C PRO A 101 8.13 -34.44 -4.99
N TYR A 102 8.89 -33.61 -4.26
CA TYR A 102 8.79 -33.61 -2.77
C TYR A 102 8.47 -32.27 -2.09
N PHE A 103 7.97 -31.28 -2.83
CA PHE A 103 7.30 -30.13 -2.21
C PHE A 103 6.08 -29.74 -3.05
N GLN A 104 4.93 -30.34 -2.72
CA GLN A 104 3.65 -29.86 -3.20
C GLN A 104 3.25 -28.67 -2.30
N PHE A 105 3.72 -27.47 -2.63
CA PHE A 105 2.81 -26.33 -2.42
C PHE A 105 1.62 -26.66 -3.30
N THR A 106 0.46 -26.89 -2.70
CA THR A 106 -0.79 -27.03 -3.44
C THR A 106 -0.79 -25.94 -4.49
N ILE A 107 -0.64 -26.35 -5.74
CA ILE A 107 -0.77 -25.51 -6.91
C ILE A 107 -2.03 -24.73 -6.65
N PHE A 108 -1.91 -23.40 -6.56
CA PHE A 108 -3.04 -22.53 -6.80
C PHE A 108 -3.57 -22.98 -8.15
N THR A 109 -4.57 -23.87 -8.12
CA THR A 109 -5.53 -23.96 -9.20
C THR A 109 -5.88 -22.51 -9.48
N PRO A 110 -5.84 -22.03 -10.73
CA PRO A 110 -6.51 -20.79 -11.05
C PRO A 110 -7.98 -21.07 -10.75
N ARG A 111 -8.37 -20.89 -9.48
CA ARG A 111 -9.75 -20.78 -9.08
C ARG A 111 -10.27 -19.68 -9.99
N PRO A 112 -11.50 -19.83 -10.53
CA PRO A 112 -12.14 -18.74 -11.25
C PRO A 112 -11.91 -17.49 -10.41
N ARG A 113 -11.52 -16.36 -11.05
CA ARG A 113 -11.23 -15.10 -10.37
C ARG A 113 -12.35 -14.81 -9.37
N ASN A 114 -12.20 -15.27 -8.14
CA ASN A 114 -13.09 -14.96 -7.04
C ASN A 114 -12.64 -13.56 -6.65
N ASP A 115 -13.22 -12.59 -7.36
CA ASP A 115 -13.14 -11.20 -6.96
C ASP A 115 -13.65 -11.06 -5.52
N PHE A 116 -13.21 -10.01 -4.83
CA PHE A 116 -13.54 -9.81 -3.42
C PHE A 116 -15.05 -9.89 -3.16
N ILE A 117 -15.87 -9.39 -4.09
CA ILE A 117 -17.33 -9.39 -4.00
C ILE A 117 -17.90 -10.81 -4.10
N SER A 118 -17.47 -11.64 -5.05
CA SER A 118 -17.93 -13.03 -5.13
C SER A 118 -17.41 -13.86 -3.96
N TRP A 119 -16.17 -13.60 -3.53
CA TRP A 119 -15.57 -14.26 -2.37
C TRP A 119 -16.35 -13.96 -1.08
N ILE A 120 -16.65 -12.68 -0.81
CA ILE A 120 -17.39 -12.30 0.39
C ILE A 120 -18.85 -12.74 0.33
N SER A 121 -19.47 -12.71 -0.86
CA SER A 121 -20.84 -13.20 -1.06
C SER A 121 -20.94 -14.69 -0.78
N ALA A 122 -19.96 -15.48 -1.24
CA ALA A 122 -19.92 -16.92 -1.00
C ALA A 122 -19.76 -17.26 0.49
N ARG A 123 -19.00 -16.45 1.25
CA ARG A 123 -18.85 -16.66 2.70
C ARG A 123 -20.05 -16.21 3.50
N ALA A 124 -20.67 -15.10 3.12
CA ALA A 124 -21.89 -14.61 3.75
C ALA A 124 -23.13 -15.45 3.39
N GLY A 125 -23.06 -16.24 2.31
CA GLY A 125 -24.21 -16.97 1.76
C GLY A 125 -25.27 -16.05 1.15
N ILE A 126 -24.93 -14.79 0.88
CA ILE A 126 -25.83 -13.74 0.41
C ILE A 126 -25.12 -12.94 -0.68
N GLU A 127 -25.85 -12.51 -1.71
CA GLU A 127 -25.29 -11.67 -2.77
C GLU A 127 -24.96 -10.27 -2.24
N PHE A 128 -23.66 -10.00 -2.05
CA PHE A 128 -23.16 -8.77 -1.42
C PHE A 128 -23.62 -7.50 -2.15
N ALA A 129 -23.63 -7.53 -3.48
CA ALA A 129 -24.02 -6.39 -4.31
C ALA A 129 -25.50 -5.98 -4.15
N SER A 130 -26.36 -6.91 -3.73
CA SER A 130 -27.79 -6.65 -3.51
C SER A 130 -28.10 -6.00 -2.16
N LEU A 131 -27.11 -5.94 -1.26
CA LEU A 131 -27.31 -5.48 0.11
C LEU A 131 -27.18 -3.97 0.25
N GLY A 132 -27.92 -3.43 1.22
CA GLY A 132 -27.75 -2.05 1.66
C GLY A 132 -26.37 -1.82 2.28
N PRO A 133 -25.84 -0.59 2.27
CA PRO A 133 -24.48 -0.29 2.70
C PRO A 133 -24.15 -0.70 4.14
N GLU A 134 -25.08 -0.56 5.07
CA GLU A 134 -24.86 -0.99 6.46
C GLU A 134 -24.70 -2.51 6.60
N LYS A 135 -25.50 -3.27 5.85
CA LYS A 135 -25.41 -4.74 5.82
C LYS A 135 -24.12 -5.18 5.12
N GLN A 136 -23.72 -4.47 4.07
CA GLN A 136 -22.43 -4.68 3.41
C GLN A 136 -21.28 -4.50 4.40
N VAL A 137 -21.27 -3.41 5.16
CA VAL A 137 -20.23 -3.12 6.15
C VAL A 137 -20.23 -4.17 7.27
N ALA A 138 -21.40 -4.57 7.77
CA ALA A 138 -21.50 -5.62 8.78
C ALA A 138 -20.85 -6.93 8.31
N ILE A 139 -21.10 -7.35 7.06
CA ILE A 139 -20.48 -8.55 6.48
C ILE A 139 -18.97 -8.36 6.28
N ILE A 140 -18.53 -7.21 5.78
CA ILE A 140 -17.10 -6.91 5.63
C ILE A 140 -16.39 -7.02 6.99
N LEU A 141 -16.99 -6.45 8.04
CA LEU A 141 -16.42 -6.45 9.38
C LEU A 141 -16.43 -7.85 10.03
N ASP A 142 -17.46 -8.65 9.77
CA ASP A 142 -17.50 -10.04 10.24
C ASP A 142 -16.38 -10.88 9.61
N GLN A 143 -16.13 -10.68 8.31
CA GLN A 143 -15.12 -11.42 7.56
C GLN A 143 -13.70 -10.85 7.71
N ILE A 144 -13.50 -9.74 8.44
CA ILE A 144 -12.19 -9.07 8.59
C ILE A 144 -11.11 -9.95 9.26
N LYS A 145 -11.54 -10.96 10.03
CA LYS A 145 -10.66 -11.89 10.76
C LYS A 145 -10.09 -12.97 9.85
N GLU A 146 -10.64 -13.13 8.66
CA GLU A 146 -10.23 -14.15 7.72
C GLU A 146 -8.86 -13.83 7.11
N ILE A 147 -8.00 -14.84 7.01
CA ILE A 147 -6.60 -14.68 6.60
C ILE A 147 -6.50 -14.09 5.18
N GLU A 148 -7.38 -14.53 4.28
CA GLU A 148 -7.39 -14.07 2.88
C GLU A 148 -8.05 -12.70 2.69
N PHE A 149 -8.73 -12.17 3.71
CA PHE A 149 -9.57 -10.99 3.60
C PHE A 149 -8.80 -9.77 3.09
N MET A 150 -7.70 -9.42 3.78
CA MET A 150 -6.93 -8.21 3.45
C MET A 150 -6.27 -8.32 2.07
N THR A 151 -5.80 -9.51 1.70
CA THR A 151 -5.22 -9.77 0.38
C THR A 151 -6.27 -9.59 -0.72
N LYS A 152 -7.47 -10.16 -0.53
CA LYS A 152 -8.58 -10.03 -1.49
C LYS A 152 -9.09 -8.62 -1.60
N LEU A 153 -9.19 -7.91 -0.47
CA LEU A 153 -9.56 -6.50 -0.44
C LEU A 153 -8.53 -5.64 -1.19
N ALA A 154 -7.24 -5.82 -0.92
CA ALA A 154 -6.18 -5.08 -1.62
C ALA A 154 -6.21 -5.30 -3.13
N GLU A 155 -6.35 -6.54 -3.60
CA GLU A 155 -6.52 -6.87 -5.03
C GLU A 155 -7.73 -6.17 -5.66
N TYR A 156 -8.81 -6.01 -4.89
CA TYR A 156 -10.03 -5.35 -5.34
C TYR A 156 -9.88 -3.83 -5.38
N LEU A 157 -9.23 -3.23 -4.38
CA LEU A 157 -8.98 -1.79 -4.33
C LEU A 157 -8.08 -1.30 -5.47
N LEU A 158 -7.16 -2.14 -5.96
CA LEU A 158 -6.40 -1.82 -7.18
C LEU A 158 -7.31 -1.57 -8.41
N LYS A 159 -8.47 -2.24 -8.48
CA LYS A 159 -9.45 -2.07 -9.56
C LYS A 159 -10.53 -1.06 -9.24
N LYS A 160 -10.82 -0.87 -7.96
CA LYS A 160 -11.89 -0.01 -7.43
C LYS A 160 -11.37 0.79 -6.24
N PRO A 161 -10.50 1.80 -6.48
CA PRO A 161 -9.78 2.50 -5.41
C PRO A 161 -10.72 3.24 -4.45
N TYR A 162 -11.83 3.76 -4.95
CA TYR A 162 -12.80 4.52 -4.16
C TYR A 162 -13.81 3.65 -3.39
N PHE A 163 -13.68 2.32 -3.41
CA PHE A 163 -14.67 1.44 -2.79
C PHE A 163 -14.85 1.70 -1.28
N LEU A 164 -13.75 1.71 -0.52
CA LEU A 164 -13.82 1.96 0.93
C LEU A 164 -14.19 3.42 1.25
N CYS A 165 -13.68 4.39 0.47
CA CYS A 165 -14.05 5.79 0.62
C CYS A 165 -15.55 6.03 0.37
N ASN A 166 -16.13 5.39 -0.64
CA ASN A 166 -17.57 5.50 -0.88
C ASN A 166 -18.39 4.83 0.24
N LEU A 167 -17.90 3.72 0.80
CA LEU A 167 -18.54 3.08 1.95
C LEU A 167 -18.53 4.01 3.17
N THR A 168 -17.40 4.65 3.49
CA THR A 168 -17.31 5.57 4.63
C THR A 168 -18.24 6.78 4.49
N LEU A 169 -18.54 7.22 3.28
CA LEU A 169 -19.47 8.33 3.04
C LEU A 169 -20.96 7.97 3.23
N THR A 170 -21.30 6.71 3.50
CA THR A 170 -22.71 6.30 3.59
C THR A 170 -23.41 6.82 4.85
N SER A 171 -22.78 6.69 6.01
CA SER A 171 -23.33 7.18 7.28
C SER A 171 -22.20 7.41 8.30
N PRO A 172 -22.41 8.28 9.31
CA PRO A 172 -21.43 8.52 10.37
C PRO A 172 -21.07 7.22 11.11
N ASP A 173 -22.07 6.38 11.41
CA ASP A 173 -21.86 5.09 12.07
C ASP A 173 -21.00 4.14 11.24
N VAL A 174 -21.22 4.07 9.92
CA VAL A 174 -20.41 3.25 9.02
C VAL A 174 -18.98 3.76 8.98
N PHE A 175 -18.79 5.08 8.87
CA PHE A 175 -17.47 5.69 8.93
C PHE A 175 -16.74 5.30 10.21
N MET A 176 -17.36 5.54 11.38
CA MET A 176 -16.76 5.26 12.68
C MET A 176 -16.39 3.78 12.83
N LYS A 177 -17.26 2.87 12.41
CA LYS A 177 -16.97 1.42 12.41
C LYS A 177 -15.78 1.07 11.51
N ILE A 178 -15.66 1.67 10.33
CA ILE A 178 -14.57 1.37 9.40
C ILE A 178 -13.23 1.87 9.94
N ILE A 179 -13.16 3.14 10.38
CA ILE A 179 -11.88 3.74 10.84
C ILE A 179 -11.36 3.11 12.14
N SER A 180 -12.24 2.49 12.93
CA SER A 180 -11.88 1.82 14.18
C SER A 180 -11.35 0.40 14.00
N THR A 181 -11.09 -0.01 12.75
CA THR A 181 -10.71 -1.38 12.42
C THR A 181 -9.53 -1.40 11.46
N ARG A 182 -9.09 -2.60 11.10
CA ARG A 182 -7.98 -2.79 10.15
C ARG A 182 -8.28 -2.21 8.76
N LEU A 183 -9.56 -1.99 8.42
CA LEU A 183 -9.97 -1.33 7.18
C LEU A 183 -9.52 0.12 7.12
N GLY A 184 -9.45 0.81 8.25
CA GLY A 184 -9.03 2.21 8.29
C GLY A 184 -7.58 2.42 7.81
N PHE A 185 -6.71 1.41 7.93
CA PHE A 185 -5.36 1.46 7.35
C PHE A 185 -5.34 1.46 5.81
N GLN A 186 -6.44 1.04 5.17
CA GLN A 186 -6.57 1.03 3.71
C GLN A 186 -7.10 2.36 3.14
N LEU A 187 -7.46 3.31 4.01
CA LEU A 187 -7.92 4.64 3.59
C LEU A 187 -6.74 5.61 3.58
N GLU A 188 -6.69 6.52 2.62
CA GLU A 188 -5.73 7.63 2.65
C GLU A 188 -6.11 8.67 3.72
N ASN A 189 -5.17 9.49 4.17
CA ASN A 189 -5.46 10.58 5.11
C ASN A 189 -6.53 11.52 4.54
N ARG A 190 -6.43 11.81 3.25
CA ARG A 190 -7.38 12.67 2.53
C ARG A 190 -8.80 12.09 2.53
N ASP A 191 -8.96 10.79 2.30
CA ASP A 191 -10.27 10.14 2.29
C ASP A 191 -10.92 10.15 3.69
N VAL A 192 -10.11 9.96 4.73
CA VAL A 192 -10.57 10.07 6.11
C VAL A 192 -10.99 11.50 6.43
N ALA A 193 -10.18 12.50 6.09
CA ALA A 193 -10.51 13.91 6.27
C ALA A 193 -11.80 14.30 5.54
N LYS A 194 -11.96 13.84 4.30
CA LYS A 194 -13.18 14.05 3.52
C LYS A 194 -14.42 13.44 4.20
N ALA A 195 -14.30 12.21 4.72
CA ALA A 195 -15.41 11.56 5.41
C ALA A 195 -15.77 12.23 6.74
N ILE A 196 -14.77 12.72 7.49
CA ILE A 196 -14.97 13.53 8.70
C ILE A 196 -15.79 14.77 8.36
N VAL A 197 -15.38 15.54 7.35
CA VAL A 197 -16.06 16.77 6.94
C VAL A 197 -17.46 16.50 6.43
N TYR A 198 -17.63 15.41 5.68
CA TYR A 198 -18.92 15.01 5.12
C TYR A 198 -19.95 14.70 6.21
N HIS A 199 -19.53 14.02 7.28
CA HIS A 199 -20.42 13.65 8.39
C HIS A 199 -20.40 14.63 9.56
N CYS A 200 -19.57 15.67 9.48
CA CYS A 200 -19.32 16.62 10.56
C CYS A 200 -20.61 17.17 11.17
N ASP A 201 -21.53 17.66 10.34
CA ASP A 201 -22.79 18.24 10.81
C ASP A 201 -23.65 17.18 11.51
N ALA A 202 -23.76 15.97 10.95
CA ALA A 202 -24.52 14.88 11.54
C ALA A 202 -23.90 14.31 12.82
N MET A 203 -22.59 14.43 13.00
CA MET A 203 -21.89 14.00 14.22
C MET A 203 -21.95 15.04 15.34
N ILE A 204 -22.19 16.30 14.99
CA ILE A 204 -22.33 17.41 15.93
C ILE A 204 -23.80 17.69 16.24
N ASP A 205 -24.72 17.29 15.34
CA ASP A 205 -26.17 17.39 15.57
C ASP A 205 -26.57 16.65 16.86
N GLY A 206 -27.03 17.42 17.85
CA GLY A 206 -27.41 16.93 19.18
C GLY A 206 -26.40 17.24 20.29
N ILE A 207 -25.23 17.76 19.93
CA ILE A 207 -24.29 18.38 20.87
C ILE A 207 -24.75 19.84 21.02
N GLU A 208 -24.96 20.33 22.25
CA GLU A 208 -25.16 21.78 22.46
C GLU A 208 -23.97 22.53 21.83
N ASP A 209 -24.21 23.70 21.19
CA ASP A 209 -23.17 24.61 20.66
C ASP A 209 -22.25 25.20 21.78
N SER A 210 -22.00 24.43 22.83
CA SER A 210 -21.06 24.69 23.89
C SER A 210 -19.67 24.23 23.48
N LEU A 211 -18.66 24.95 23.97
CA LEU A 211 -17.25 24.67 23.73
C LEU A 211 -16.86 23.27 24.27
N GLU A 212 -17.55 22.80 25.30
CA GLU A 212 -17.37 21.48 25.91
C GLU A 212 -17.83 20.36 24.96
N GLY A 213 -18.98 20.52 24.31
CA GLY A 213 -19.48 19.55 23.34
C GLY A 213 -18.60 19.40 22.10
N ILE A 214 -18.00 20.49 21.64
CA ILE A 214 -17.04 20.47 20.52
C ILE A 214 -15.75 19.72 20.91
N ASN A 215 -15.28 19.89 22.15
CA ASN A 215 -14.12 19.14 22.65
C ASN A 215 -14.43 17.65 22.76
N ASP A 216 -15.61 17.28 23.27
CA ASP A 216 -16.05 15.88 23.35
C ASP A 216 -16.10 15.22 21.95
N TYR A 217 -16.58 15.95 20.94
CA TYR A 217 -16.55 15.50 19.55
C TYR A 217 -15.12 15.18 19.08
N PHE A 218 -14.17 16.09 19.31
CA PHE A 218 -12.78 15.88 18.91
C PHE A 218 -12.12 14.73 19.68
N ASP A 219 -12.43 14.55 20.95
CA ASP A 219 -11.92 13.45 21.77
C ASP A 219 -12.44 12.10 21.29
N VAL A 220 -13.75 11.99 21.02
CA VAL A 220 -14.35 10.78 20.45
C VAL A 220 -13.75 10.47 19.08
N LEU A 221 -13.62 11.47 18.21
CA LEU A 221 -13.04 11.27 16.89
C LEU A 221 -11.57 10.84 16.97
N ASN A 222 -10.76 11.45 17.85
CA ASN A 222 -9.38 11.04 18.07
C ASN A 222 -9.27 9.63 18.65
N LEU A 223 -10.19 9.20 19.53
CA LEU A 223 -10.24 7.83 20.05
C LEU A 223 -10.39 6.81 18.91
N HIS A 224 -11.29 7.08 17.96
CA HIS A 224 -11.50 6.20 16.81
C HIS A 224 -10.33 6.25 15.80
N LEU A 225 -9.75 7.42 15.57
CA LEU A 225 -8.58 7.59 14.69
C LEU A 225 -7.31 6.92 15.24
N ALA A 226 -7.14 6.88 16.57
CA ALA A 226 -5.97 6.33 17.23
C ALA A 226 -5.73 4.84 16.88
N TRP A 227 -6.79 4.08 16.60
CA TRP A 227 -6.72 2.69 16.13
C TRP A 227 -5.90 2.53 14.83
N THR A 228 -5.88 3.55 13.99
CA THR A 228 -5.13 3.59 12.73
C THR A 228 -3.85 4.42 12.81
N LEU A 229 -3.41 4.73 14.04
CA LEU A 229 -2.27 5.59 14.36
C LEU A 229 -2.45 7.04 13.87
N ARG A 230 -3.69 7.47 13.65
CA ARG A 230 -4.04 8.82 13.23
C ARG A 230 -4.54 9.64 14.41
N SER A 231 -4.52 10.96 14.21
CA SER A 231 -5.17 11.94 15.06
C SER A 231 -5.56 13.12 14.19
N ILE A 232 -6.45 13.97 14.67
CA ILE A 232 -6.84 15.19 13.97
C ILE A 232 -5.61 16.08 13.72
N ASP A 233 -4.71 16.20 14.69
CA ASP A 233 -3.46 16.96 14.52
C ASP A 233 -2.59 16.38 13.40
N LYS A 234 -2.47 15.05 13.30
CA LYS A 234 -1.73 14.40 12.21
C LYS A 234 -2.39 14.64 10.85
N LEU A 235 -3.71 14.65 10.79
CA LEU A 235 -4.45 14.96 9.57
C LEU A 235 -4.30 16.44 9.19
N LEU A 236 -4.29 17.37 10.15
CA LEU A 236 -4.06 18.79 9.91
C LEU A 236 -2.61 19.11 9.50
N ASN A 237 -1.65 18.26 9.86
CA ASN A 237 -0.25 18.37 9.40
C ASN A 237 -0.03 17.80 7.99
N ASP A 238 -0.97 17.02 7.45
CA ASP A 238 -0.93 16.52 6.08
C ASP A 238 -1.58 17.54 5.12
N PRO A 239 -0.87 18.06 4.09
CA PRO A 239 -1.39 19.14 3.24
C PRO A 239 -2.71 18.82 2.53
N PHE A 240 -2.87 17.57 2.07
CA PHE A 240 -4.06 17.14 1.34
C PHE A 240 -5.27 16.99 2.26
N SER A 241 -5.04 16.47 3.46
CA SER A 241 -6.07 16.28 4.48
C SER A 241 -6.47 17.59 5.13
N LYS A 242 -5.50 18.47 5.42
CA LYS A 242 -5.72 19.84 5.90
C LYS A 242 -6.68 20.61 4.99
N THR A 243 -6.42 20.59 3.69
CA THR A 243 -7.26 21.24 2.67
C THR A 243 -8.71 20.75 2.70
N GLU A 244 -8.94 19.48 3.05
CA GLU A 244 -10.28 18.94 3.23
C GLU A 244 -10.89 19.39 4.57
N LEU A 245 -10.18 19.21 5.68
CA LEU A 245 -10.66 19.56 7.04
C LEU A 245 -11.00 21.05 7.19
N GLU A 246 -10.18 21.94 6.63
CA GLU A 246 -10.36 23.39 6.69
C GLU A 246 -11.59 23.89 5.90
N LYS A 247 -12.32 23.02 5.20
CA LYS A 247 -13.62 23.37 4.61
C LYS A 247 -14.70 23.64 5.67
N LYS A 248 -14.46 23.23 6.92
CA LYS A 248 -15.35 23.46 8.07
C LYS A 248 -14.64 24.34 9.10
N GLU A 249 -15.34 25.36 9.57
CA GLU A 249 -14.79 26.40 10.46
C GLU A 249 -14.28 25.84 11.79
N ILE A 250 -14.94 24.80 12.32
CA ILE A 250 -14.55 24.16 13.58
C ILE A 250 -13.10 23.64 13.57
N PHE A 251 -12.60 23.17 12.42
CA PHE A 251 -11.24 22.64 12.29
C PHE A 251 -10.21 23.75 12.12
N GLN A 252 -10.61 24.90 11.55
CA GLN A 252 -9.76 26.10 11.51
C GLN A 252 -9.55 26.62 12.94
N ASN A 253 -10.64 26.73 13.72
CA ASN A 253 -10.61 27.18 15.11
C ASN A 253 -9.79 26.23 16.01
N TYR A 254 -9.97 24.91 15.83
CA TYR A 254 -9.19 23.90 16.54
C TYR A 254 -7.67 24.00 16.25
N HIS A 255 -7.29 24.21 14.98
CA HIS A 255 -5.88 24.38 14.60
C HIS A 255 -5.26 25.64 15.23
N ASP A 256 -6.01 26.73 15.26
CA ASP A 256 -5.55 27.98 15.87
C ASP A 256 -5.41 27.87 17.39
N LEU A 257 -6.33 27.17 18.07
CA LEU A 257 -6.25 26.90 19.50
C LEU A 257 -5.03 26.04 19.85
N THR A 258 -4.84 24.92 19.16
CA THR A 258 -3.71 24.02 19.38
C THR A 258 -2.35 24.69 19.10
N ASN A 259 -2.25 25.51 18.05
CA ASN A 259 -1.03 26.27 17.76
C ASN A 259 -0.72 27.35 18.81
N ARG A 260 -1.75 28.02 19.38
CA ARG A 260 -1.57 28.99 20.47
C ARG A 260 -1.08 28.32 21.75
N HIS A 261 -1.58 27.13 22.08
CA HIS A 261 -1.12 26.36 23.25
C HIS A 261 0.29 25.79 23.07
N ALA A 262 0.68 25.37 21.86
CA ALA A 262 2.04 24.93 21.56
C ALA A 262 3.08 26.08 21.59
N SER A 263 2.63 27.33 21.41
CA SER A 263 3.47 28.52 21.38
C SER A 263 3.62 29.23 22.74
N GLN A 264 3.01 28.72 23.81
CA GLN A 264 3.28 29.19 25.17
C GLN A 264 4.53 28.47 25.71
N PRO A 265 5.69 29.13 25.86
CA PRO A 265 6.80 28.54 26.59
C PRO A 265 6.33 28.27 28.02
N GLN A 266 6.56 27.04 28.49
CA GLN A 266 6.42 26.65 29.89
C GLN A 266 7.41 27.47 30.74
N TYR A 267 7.06 28.71 31.05
CA TYR A 267 7.56 29.39 32.23
C TYR A 267 6.67 28.97 33.38
N LEU A 268 7.12 27.97 34.14
CA LEU A 268 6.99 27.83 35.59
C LEU A 268 7.20 26.36 35.99
N ARG A 269 8.45 26.02 36.33
CA ARG A 269 8.84 25.51 37.66
C ARG A 269 10.34 25.59 37.84
#